data_AF-A0A5C7W4W3-F1
#
_entry.id   AF-A0A5C7W4W3-F1
#
_cell.length_a   1.000
_cell.length_b   1.000
_cell.length_c   1.000
_cell.angle_alpha   90.00
_cell.angle_beta   90.00
_cell.angle_gamma   90.00
#
_symmetry.space_group_name_H-M   'P 1'
#
loop_
_entity.id
_entity.type
_entity.pdbx_description
1 polymer ?
#
loop_
_entity_poly.entity_id
_entity_poly.type
_entity_poly.pdbx_seq_one_letter_code
_entity_poly.pdbx_strand_id
1 'polypeptide(L)'
;MRATLIGRFLLLAIVWLAVLLPLWYWAAKWFAAPPIWLAGTVMKSLFSWVDGFAQEGVTAVLHTLVQVRMAGPQGDALGELAPEVSYPTYGYGLVLLWAMLLASRTERWWLKGLIGSLLLIPVQAWGICFQWLRDVVILSGPSGAAYLEYPRWVNDVVAYGYQFGFLMLTPVAPIMLWLMFNKRFVAALWLEAALDEVPEQRVQASTVDGRNS
;
A
#
# COMPACT_ATOMS: atom_id res chain seq x y z
N MET A 1 -21.34 -28.85 -5.73
CA MET A 1 -20.62 -28.05 -4.71
C MET A 1 -21.41 -26.76 -4.50
N ARG A 2 -22.11 -26.60 -3.37
CA ARG A 2 -22.73 -25.32 -3.03
C ARG A 2 -21.57 -24.39 -2.67
N ALA A 3 -21.20 -23.46 -3.56
CA ALA A 3 -20.22 -22.45 -3.21
C ALA A 3 -20.80 -21.65 -2.03
N THR A 4 -20.18 -21.77 -0.85
CA THR A 4 -20.44 -20.92 0.30
C THR A 4 -20.36 -19.46 -0.15
N LEU A 5 -21.13 -18.58 0.49
CA LEU A 5 -21.17 -17.14 0.20
C LEU A 5 -19.76 -16.55 0.24
N ILE A 6 -18.92 -17.05 1.17
CA ILE A 6 -17.46 -16.82 1.27
C ILE A 6 -16.71 -17.22 -0.01
N GLY A 7 -16.85 -18.48 -0.46
CA GLY A 7 -16.14 -18.99 -1.63
C GLY A 7 -16.50 -18.24 -2.91
N ARG A 8 -17.79 -17.91 -3.08
CA ARG A 8 -18.25 -17.10 -4.22
C ARG A 8 -17.69 -15.68 -4.17
N PHE A 9 -17.65 -15.06 -2.99
CA PHE A 9 -17.08 -13.73 -2.81
C PHE A 9 -15.59 -13.70 -3.17
N LEU A 10 -14.79 -14.64 -2.64
CA LEU A 10 -13.36 -14.73 -2.91
C LEU A 10 -13.08 -14.95 -4.40
N LEU A 11 -13.80 -15.87 -5.05
CA LEU A 11 -13.65 -16.11 -6.48
C LEU A 11 -13.99 -14.85 -7.30
N LEU A 12 -15.10 -14.17 -6.97
CA LEU A 12 -15.46 -12.92 -7.66
C LEU A 12 -14.42 -11.81 -7.41
N ALA A 13 -13.87 -11.70 -6.20
CA ALA A 13 -12.83 -10.73 -5.88
C ALA A 13 -11.56 -11.00 -6.70
N ILE A 14 -11.15 -12.26 -6.83
CA ILE A 14 -9.99 -12.67 -7.66
C ILE A 14 -10.24 -12.34 -9.14
N VAL A 15 -11.43 -12.67 -9.66
CA VAL A 15 -11.79 -12.36 -11.05
C VAL A 15 -11.78 -10.85 -11.30
N TRP A 16 -12.40 -10.07 -10.41
CA TRP A 16 -12.39 -8.61 -10.53
C TRP A 16 -10.99 -8.02 -10.37
N LEU A 17 -10.15 -8.56 -9.50
CA LEU A 17 -8.76 -8.15 -9.35
C LEU A 17 -7.98 -8.39 -10.65
N ALA A 18 -8.12 -9.57 -11.26
CA ALA A 18 -7.46 -9.91 -12.51
C ALA A 18 -7.89 -9.02 -13.69
N VAL A 19 -9.16 -8.59 -13.72
CA VAL A 19 -9.68 -7.68 -14.74
C VAL A 19 -9.28 -6.22 -14.48
N LEU A 20 -9.33 -5.78 -13.23
CA LEU A 20 -9.04 -4.39 -12.87
C LEU A 20 -7.55 -4.06 -12.89
N LEU A 21 -6.66 -5.03 -12.60
CA LEU A 21 -5.21 -4.80 -12.61
C LEU A 21 -4.71 -4.24 -13.95
N PRO A 22 -4.98 -4.86 -15.12
CA PRO A 22 -4.57 -4.31 -16.41
C PRO A 22 -5.15 -2.92 -16.70
N LEU A 23 -6.43 -2.72 -16.41
CA LEU A 23 -7.11 -1.43 -16.60
C LEU A 23 -6.49 -0.34 -15.75
N TRP A 24 -6.17 -0.67 -14.50
CA TRP A 24 -5.53 0.24 -13.58
C TRP A 24 -4.08 0.51 -13.98
N TYR A 25 -3.31 -0.46 -14.47
CA TYR A 25 -1.94 -0.24 -14.95
C TYR A 25 -1.90 0.77 -16.09
N TRP A 26 -2.85 0.69 -17.02
CA TRP A 26 -3.02 1.71 -18.06
C TRP A 26 -3.38 3.08 -17.48
N ALA A 27 -4.26 3.11 -16.49
CA ALA A 27 -4.68 4.35 -15.84
C ALA A 27 -3.74 4.87 -14.74
N ALA A 28 -2.69 4.12 -14.40
CA ALA A 28 -1.89 4.33 -13.21
C ALA A 28 -1.21 5.70 -13.24
N LYS A 29 -0.83 6.21 -14.42
CA LYS A 29 -0.22 7.54 -14.54
C LYS A 29 -1.11 8.65 -13.99
N TRP A 30 -2.43 8.55 -14.18
CA TRP A 30 -3.37 9.56 -13.72
C TRP A 30 -3.64 9.42 -12.23
N PHE A 31 -3.75 8.18 -11.74
CA PHE A 31 -3.92 7.92 -10.31
C PHE A 31 -2.68 8.20 -9.48
N ALA A 32 -1.49 8.19 -10.10
CA ALA A 32 -0.23 8.52 -9.44
C ALA A 32 -0.12 10.01 -9.10
N ALA A 33 -0.77 10.89 -9.85
CA ALA A 33 -0.57 12.34 -9.71
C ALA A 33 -0.96 12.89 -8.32
N PRO A 34 -2.15 12.59 -7.75
CA PRO A 34 -2.51 13.14 -6.45
C PRO A 34 -1.62 12.68 -5.27
N PRO A 35 -1.29 11.37 -5.13
CA PRO A 35 -0.37 10.91 -4.10
C PRO A 35 1.03 11.48 -4.24
N ILE A 36 1.56 11.56 -5.47
CA ILE A 36 2.89 12.13 -5.73
C ILE A 36 2.92 13.62 -5.39
N TRP A 37 1.90 14.36 -5.80
CA TRP A 37 1.79 15.79 -5.48
C TRP A 37 1.72 16.02 -3.97
N LEU A 38 0.92 15.23 -3.25
CA LEU A 38 0.81 15.32 -1.80
C LEU A 38 2.15 14.97 -1.12
N ALA A 39 2.77 13.87 -1.51
CA ALA A 39 4.07 13.44 -0.98
C ALA A 39 5.15 14.49 -1.23
N GLY A 40 5.25 14.99 -2.46
CA GLY A 40 6.23 16.01 -2.85
C GLY A 40 6.03 17.32 -2.09
N THR A 41 4.79 17.76 -1.91
CA THR A 41 4.46 18.96 -1.12
C THR A 41 4.84 18.80 0.36
N VAL A 42 4.56 17.64 0.95
CA VAL A 42 4.96 17.31 2.32
C VAL A 42 6.48 17.29 2.45
N MET A 43 7.19 16.64 1.53
CA MET A 43 8.65 16.60 1.54
C MET A 43 9.27 17.99 1.43
N LYS A 44 8.79 18.81 0.49
CA LYS A 44 9.28 20.18 0.28
C LYS A 44 9.00 21.11 1.47
N SER A 45 7.90 20.89 2.19
CA SER A 45 7.55 21.71 3.36
C SER A 45 8.28 21.29 4.63
N LEU A 46 8.59 20.00 4.81
CA LEU A 46 9.26 19.49 6.00
C LEU A 46 10.79 19.55 5.92
N PHE A 47 11.36 19.48 4.71
CA PHE A 47 12.79 19.33 4.51
C PHE A 47 13.37 20.42 3.61
N SER A 48 14.31 21.20 4.15
CA SER A 48 14.98 22.28 3.42
C SER A 48 15.95 21.80 2.34
N TRP A 49 16.35 20.53 2.37
CA TRP A 49 17.24 19.93 1.37
C TRP A 49 16.50 19.47 0.10
N VAL A 50 15.16 19.57 0.08
CA VAL A 50 14.33 19.23 -1.08
C VAL A 50 14.19 20.45 -1.98
N ASP A 51 14.68 20.34 -3.22
CA ASP A 51 14.55 21.41 -4.22
C ASP A 51 13.17 21.35 -4.91
N GLY A 52 12.79 20.15 -5.33
CA GLY A 52 11.54 19.91 -6.05
C GLY A 52 11.19 18.43 -6.19
N PHE A 53 10.12 18.17 -6.93
CA PHE A 53 9.70 16.82 -7.29
C PHE A 53 9.14 16.83 -8.71
N ALA A 54 9.33 15.72 -9.41
CA ALA A 54 8.81 15.49 -10.75
C ALA A 54 8.05 14.16 -10.80
N GLN A 55 7.14 14.06 -11.77
CA GLN A 55 6.45 12.81 -12.07
C GLN A 55 6.81 12.38 -13.50
N GLU A 56 7.48 11.24 -13.61
CA GLU A 56 7.83 10.60 -14.87
C GLU A 56 6.91 9.39 -15.09
N GLY A 57 5.76 9.63 -15.71
CA GLY A 57 4.75 8.60 -15.93
C GLY A 57 4.15 8.10 -14.62
N VAL A 58 4.60 6.94 -14.14
CA VAL A 58 4.19 6.34 -12.86
C VAL A 58 5.29 6.44 -11.79
N THR A 59 6.44 6.99 -12.13
CA THR A 59 7.57 7.15 -11.20
C THR A 59 7.57 8.56 -10.63
N ALA A 60 7.76 8.65 -9.32
CA ALA A 60 7.92 9.88 -8.57
C ALA A 60 9.41 10.12 -8.34
N VAL A 61 9.93 11.23 -8.84
CA VAL A 61 11.35 11.61 -8.69
C VAL A 61 11.43 12.78 -7.72
N LEU A 62 12.25 12.65 -6.68
CA LEU A 62 12.53 13.74 -5.75
C LEU A 62 13.85 14.41 -6.13
N HIS A 63 13.85 15.71 -6.39
CA HIS A 63 15.07 16.46 -6.63
C HIS A 63 15.59 17.01 -5.31
N THR A 64 16.81 16.64 -4.95
CA THR A 64 17.42 16.99 -3.66
C THR A 64 18.74 17.71 -3.85
N LEU A 65 19.08 18.59 -2.90
CA LEU A 65 20.36 19.28 -2.84
C LEU A 65 21.46 18.41 -2.19
N VAL A 66 21.13 17.18 -1.79
CA VAL A 66 22.05 16.27 -1.11
C VAL A 66 23.07 15.76 -2.12
N GLN A 67 24.34 16.11 -1.92
CA GLN A 67 25.42 15.69 -2.78
C GLN A 67 25.99 14.34 -2.35
N VAL A 68 26.03 13.39 -3.27
CA VAL A 68 26.60 12.05 -3.05
C VAL A 68 27.75 11.85 -4.03
N ARG A 69 28.79 11.13 -3.59
CA ARG A 69 29.87 10.71 -4.49
C ARG A 69 29.35 9.60 -5.39
N MET A 70 29.30 9.87 -6.68
CA MET A 70 29.01 8.88 -7.71
C MET A 70 30.33 8.49 -8.40
N ALA A 71 30.51 7.19 -8.64
CA ALA A 71 31.65 6.71 -9.42
C ALA A 71 31.44 7.08 -10.90
N GLY A 72 32.12 8.13 -11.36
CA GLY A 72 32.04 8.60 -12.74
C GLY A 72 33.11 7.94 -13.64
N PRO A 73 32.97 8.01 -14.97
CA PRO A 73 33.94 7.45 -15.93
C PRO A 73 35.36 8.06 -15.84
N GLN A 74 35.52 9.20 -15.16
CA GLN A 74 36.79 9.94 -15.02
C GLN A 74 37.21 10.16 -13.55
N GLY A 75 36.57 9.49 -12.59
CA GLY A 75 36.83 9.62 -11.14
C GLY A 75 35.57 9.86 -10.32
N ASP A 76 35.73 9.88 -8.99
CA ASP A 76 34.66 10.24 -8.04
C ASP A 76 34.11 11.64 -8.37
N ALA A 77 32.86 11.72 -8.80
CA ALA A 77 32.16 12.97 -9.04
C ALA A 77 31.10 13.20 -7.95
N LEU A 78 30.90 14.45 -7.52
CA LEU A 78 29.77 14.80 -6.67
C LEU A 78 28.56 15.04 -7.55
N GLY A 79 27.50 14.28 -7.33
CA GLY A 79 26.22 14.45 -8.01
C GLY A 79 25.08 14.58 -7.01
N GLU A 80 24.02 15.28 -7.40
CA GLU A 80 22.81 15.43 -6.60
C GLU A 80 22.02 14.13 -6.58
N LEU A 81 21.52 13.75 -5.41
CA LEU A 81 20.70 12.55 -5.26
C LEU A 81 19.28 12.82 -5.78
N ALA A 82 18.80 11.98 -6.69
CA ALA A 82 17.44 12.04 -7.21
C ALA A 82 16.69 10.72 -6.94
N PRO A 83 16.17 10.50 -5.72
CA PRO A 83 15.45 9.28 -5.38
C PRO A 83 14.19 9.05 -6.23
N GLU A 84 14.01 7.82 -6.68
CA GLU A 84 12.89 7.42 -7.52
C GLU A 84 11.97 6.42 -6.81
N VAL A 85 10.66 6.63 -6.94
CA VAL A 85 9.65 5.76 -6.35
C VAL A 85 8.60 5.40 -7.38
N SER A 86 8.41 4.10 -7.64
CA SER A 86 7.35 3.63 -8.51
C SER A 86 6.00 3.64 -7.79
N TYR A 87 5.04 4.43 -8.28
CA TYR A 87 3.67 4.48 -7.76
C TYR A 87 2.99 3.10 -7.63
N PRO A 88 3.16 2.14 -8.57
CA PRO A 88 2.47 0.85 -8.46
C PRO A 88 2.77 0.03 -7.23
N THR A 89 3.91 0.29 -6.60
CA THR A 89 4.29 -0.30 -5.32
C THR A 89 3.31 0.04 -4.20
N TYR A 90 2.77 1.26 -4.18
CA TYR A 90 1.84 1.74 -3.14
C TYR A 90 0.39 1.91 -3.65
N GLY A 91 0.22 2.05 -4.97
CA GLY A 91 -1.07 2.33 -5.59
C GLY A 91 -1.98 1.12 -5.80
N TYR A 92 -1.45 -0.11 -5.77
CA TYR A 92 -2.22 -1.33 -6.06
C TYR A 92 -3.38 -1.56 -5.08
N GLY A 93 -3.27 -1.02 -3.86
CA GLY A 93 -4.35 -1.11 -2.85
C GLY A 93 -5.67 -0.53 -3.35
N LEU A 94 -5.62 0.44 -4.29
CA LEU A 94 -6.81 0.96 -4.96
C LEU A 94 -7.55 -0.13 -5.72
N VAL A 95 -6.82 -0.93 -6.51
CA VAL A 95 -7.38 -2.03 -7.30
C VAL A 95 -8.02 -3.07 -6.38
N LEU A 96 -7.33 -3.40 -5.29
CA LEU A 96 -7.82 -4.33 -4.29
C LEU A 96 -9.14 -3.86 -3.68
N LEU A 97 -9.23 -2.59 -3.28
CA LEU A 97 -10.46 -1.99 -2.75
C LEU A 97 -11.62 -2.09 -3.74
N TRP A 98 -11.41 -1.71 -4.99
CA TRP A 98 -12.45 -1.76 -6.03
C TRP A 98 -12.89 -3.20 -6.34
N ALA A 99 -11.95 -4.15 -6.39
CA ALA A 99 -12.26 -5.56 -6.60
C ALA A 99 -13.17 -6.11 -5.50
N MET A 100 -12.87 -5.79 -4.22
CA MET A 100 -13.69 -6.22 -3.09
C MET A 100 -15.06 -5.51 -3.04
N LEU A 101 -15.13 -4.22 -3.41
CA LEU A 101 -16.39 -3.49 -3.49
C LEU A 101 -17.33 -4.05 -4.55
N LEU A 102 -16.80 -4.39 -5.73
CA LEU A 102 -17.56 -5.01 -6.82
C LEU A 102 -18.00 -6.43 -6.47
N ALA A 103 -17.11 -7.23 -5.85
CA ALA A 103 -17.41 -8.59 -5.43
C ALA A 103 -18.52 -8.65 -4.36
N SER A 104 -18.57 -7.67 -3.45
CA SER A 104 -19.58 -7.59 -2.40
C SER A 104 -20.94 -7.01 -2.84
N ARG A 105 -21.06 -6.51 -4.09
CA ARG A 105 -22.29 -5.92 -4.67
C ARG A 105 -23.05 -4.99 -3.72
N THR A 106 -22.33 -4.08 -3.07
CA THR A 106 -22.94 -3.23 -2.03
C THR A 106 -23.69 -2.02 -2.62
N GLU A 107 -24.73 -1.56 -1.93
CA GLU A 107 -25.41 -0.32 -2.30
C GLU A 107 -24.44 0.88 -2.25
N ARG A 108 -24.54 1.76 -3.25
CA ARG A 108 -23.67 2.94 -3.42
C ARG A 108 -22.17 2.60 -3.47
N TRP A 109 -21.83 1.43 -4.05
CA TRP A 109 -20.45 0.97 -4.24
C TRP A 109 -19.55 2.02 -4.89
N TRP A 110 -20.06 2.82 -5.82
CA TRP A 110 -19.31 3.89 -6.48
C TRP A 110 -18.89 5.02 -5.52
N LEU A 111 -19.78 5.46 -4.63
CA LEU A 111 -19.51 6.54 -3.67
C LEU A 111 -18.51 6.06 -2.61
N LYS A 112 -18.70 4.83 -2.12
CA LYS A 112 -17.76 4.17 -1.20
C LYS A 112 -16.40 3.98 -1.85
N GLY A 113 -16.37 3.59 -3.11
CA GLY A 113 -15.15 3.47 -3.91
C GLY A 113 -14.43 4.81 -4.03
N LEU A 114 -15.15 5.88 -4.35
CA LEU A 114 -14.58 7.23 -4.47
C LEU A 114 -14.04 7.75 -3.13
N ILE A 115 -14.80 7.63 -2.05
CA ILE A 115 -14.35 8.02 -0.70
C ILE A 115 -13.14 7.19 -0.27
N GLY A 116 -13.18 5.86 -0.49
CA GLY A 116 -12.06 4.98 -0.18
C GLY A 116 -10.82 5.30 -1.01
N SER A 117 -10.99 5.61 -2.29
CA SER A 117 -9.89 6.06 -3.16
C SER A 117 -9.26 7.35 -2.64
N LEU A 118 -10.07 8.32 -2.21
CA LEU A 118 -9.60 9.57 -1.62
C LEU A 118 -8.85 9.34 -0.31
N LEU A 119 -9.34 8.44 0.55
CA LEU A 119 -8.70 8.07 1.82
C LEU A 119 -7.39 7.29 1.62
N LEU A 120 -7.21 6.62 0.48
CA LEU A 120 -5.96 5.93 0.15
C LEU A 120 -4.86 6.89 -0.31
N ILE A 121 -5.17 8.09 -0.79
CA ILE A 121 -4.17 9.08 -1.22
C ILE A 121 -3.15 9.39 -0.11
N PRO A 122 -3.54 9.77 1.13
CA PRO A 122 -2.56 10.03 2.20
C PRO A 122 -1.77 8.77 2.59
N VAL A 123 -2.38 7.60 2.50
CA VAL A 123 -1.71 6.31 2.77
C VAL A 123 -0.61 6.05 1.74
N GLN A 124 -0.91 6.29 0.46
CA GLN A 124 0.05 6.16 -0.64
C GLN A 124 1.16 7.22 -0.55
N ALA A 125 0.79 8.46 -0.23
CA ALA A 125 1.75 9.55 -0.06
C ALA A 125 2.73 9.26 1.08
N TRP A 126 2.26 8.69 2.20
CA TRP A 126 3.13 8.22 3.29
C TRP A 126 4.19 7.24 2.79
N GLY A 127 3.80 6.22 2.03
CA GLY A 127 4.72 5.23 1.46
C GLY A 127 5.79 5.87 0.57
N ILE A 128 5.37 6.80 -0.30
CA ILE A 128 6.28 7.54 -1.19
C ILE A 128 7.27 8.40 -0.38
N CYS A 129 6.80 9.16 0.61
CA CYS A 129 7.65 9.98 1.48
C CYS A 129 8.71 9.13 2.20
N PHE A 130 8.31 8.01 2.80
CA PHE A 130 9.24 7.16 3.56
C PHE A 130 10.23 6.42 2.66
N GLN A 131 9.84 6.07 1.42
CA GLN A 131 10.79 5.52 0.46
C GLN A 131 11.83 6.56 0.04
N TRP A 132 11.42 7.78 -0.29
CA TRP A 132 12.37 8.86 -0.55
C TRP A 132 13.27 9.15 0.64
N LEU A 133 12.73 9.21 1.85
CA LEU A 133 13.50 9.37 3.07
C LEU A 133 14.51 8.24 3.27
N ARG A 134 14.11 6.98 3.06
CA ARG A 134 15.02 5.84 3.13
C ARG A 134 16.17 6.00 2.15
N ASP A 135 15.87 6.35 0.91
CA ASP A 135 16.88 6.45 -0.13
C ASP A 135 17.86 7.61 0.14
N VAL A 136 17.38 8.71 0.72
CA VAL A 136 18.19 9.89 1.09
C VAL A 136 18.95 9.70 2.40
N VAL A 137 18.35 9.12 3.43
CA VAL A 137 18.94 9.04 4.78
C VAL A 137 19.78 7.79 4.96
N ILE A 138 19.38 6.68 4.35
CA ILE A 138 19.98 5.36 4.58
C ILE A 138 20.86 4.95 3.38
N LEU A 139 20.39 5.18 2.15
CA LEU A 139 21.08 4.70 0.94
C LEU A 139 22.01 5.73 0.28
N SER A 140 22.02 6.98 0.72
CA SER A 140 22.91 8.04 0.21
C SER A 140 24.39 7.83 0.58
N GLY A 141 24.70 6.82 1.39
CA GLY A 141 26.05 6.46 1.79
C GLY A 141 26.72 7.49 2.70
N PRO A 142 28.04 7.38 2.91
CA PRO A 142 28.77 8.23 3.85
C PRO A 142 28.69 9.72 3.54
N SER A 143 28.66 10.10 2.25
CA SER A 143 28.62 11.50 1.82
C SER A 143 27.26 12.17 2.11
N GLY A 144 26.14 11.47 1.85
CA GLY A 144 24.81 12.01 2.17
C GLY A 144 24.53 12.02 3.67
N ALA A 145 25.00 11.01 4.41
CA ALA A 145 24.94 11.01 5.88
C ALA A 145 25.72 12.17 6.51
N ALA A 146 26.90 12.52 5.95
CA ALA A 146 27.68 13.67 6.38
C ALA A 146 27.01 15.01 6.05
N TYR A 147 26.25 15.10 4.94
CA TYR A 147 25.51 16.30 4.57
C TYR A 147 24.30 16.56 5.49
N LEU A 148 23.59 15.49 5.85
CA LEU A 148 22.34 15.59 6.63
C LEU A 148 22.60 15.72 8.15
N GLU A 149 23.75 15.25 8.63
CA GLU A 149 24.15 15.25 10.04
C GLU A 149 23.08 14.67 11.00
N TYR A 150 22.21 13.79 10.49
CA TYR A 150 21.11 13.24 11.29
C TYR A 150 21.60 12.23 12.34
N PRO A 151 21.00 12.24 13.54
CA PRO A 151 21.32 11.27 14.57
C PRO A 151 20.85 9.86 14.17
N ARG A 152 21.58 8.82 14.59
CA ARG A 152 21.35 7.42 14.19
C ARG A 152 19.91 6.92 14.38
N TRP A 153 19.18 7.39 15.39
CA TRP A 153 17.80 6.98 15.64
C TRP A 153 16.85 7.37 14.50
N VAL A 154 17.19 8.40 13.71
CA VAL A 154 16.40 8.80 12.53
C VAL A 154 16.40 7.69 11.48
N ASN A 155 17.52 6.96 11.33
CA ASN A 155 17.60 5.83 10.40
C ASN A 155 16.60 4.73 10.78
N ASP A 156 16.48 4.44 12.08
CA ASP A 156 15.54 3.42 12.57
C ASP A 156 14.09 3.87 12.34
N VAL A 157 13.77 5.13 12.62
CA VAL A 157 12.43 5.69 12.38
C VAL A 157 12.06 5.66 10.91
N VAL A 158 12.99 6.04 10.02
CA VAL A 158 12.79 6.00 8.57
C VAL A 158 12.63 4.55 8.09
N ALA A 159 13.48 3.63 8.56
CA ALA A 159 13.41 2.22 8.19
C ALA A 159 12.08 1.59 8.62
N TYR A 160 11.65 1.80 9.86
CA TYR A 160 10.37 1.29 10.36
C TYR A 160 9.18 1.94 9.68
N GLY A 161 9.21 3.25 9.43
CA GLY A 161 8.14 3.94 8.72
C GLY A 161 7.98 3.45 7.27
N TYR A 162 9.09 3.16 6.58
CA TYR A 162 9.09 2.53 5.27
C TYR A 162 8.53 1.10 5.32
N GLN A 163 9.01 0.25 6.22
CA GLN A 163 8.52 -1.12 6.36
C GLN A 163 7.03 -1.17 6.71
N PHE A 164 6.58 -0.30 7.61
CA PHE A 164 5.18 -0.16 7.98
C PHE A 164 4.34 0.32 6.79
N GLY A 165 4.82 1.31 6.04
CA GLY A 165 4.19 1.79 4.80
C GLY A 165 3.98 0.68 3.77
N PHE A 166 5.08 -0.03 3.48
CA PHE A 166 5.13 -1.05 2.45
C PHE A 166 4.37 -2.33 2.83
N LEU A 167 4.58 -2.87 4.04
CA LEU A 167 4.04 -4.17 4.45
C LEU A 167 2.65 -4.09 5.09
N MET A 168 2.34 -3.00 5.78
CA MET A 168 1.09 -2.89 6.55
C MET A 168 0.12 -1.95 5.85
N LEU A 169 0.47 -0.68 5.70
CA LEU A 169 -0.45 0.33 5.18
C LEU A 169 -0.97 -0.01 3.78
N THR A 170 -0.10 -0.39 2.86
CA THR A 170 -0.50 -0.64 1.47
C THR A 170 -1.51 -1.78 1.30
N PRO A 171 -1.29 -2.99 1.86
CA PRO A 171 -2.27 -4.08 1.74
C PRO A 171 -3.43 -3.97 2.75
N VAL A 172 -3.20 -3.47 3.97
CA VAL A 172 -4.21 -3.50 5.04
C VAL A 172 -5.21 -2.35 4.92
N ALA A 173 -4.77 -1.14 4.55
CA ALA A 173 -5.67 0.02 4.40
C ALA A 173 -6.89 -0.25 3.49
N PRO A 174 -6.74 -0.80 2.26
CA PRO A 174 -7.90 -1.06 1.41
C PRO A 174 -8.84 -2.12 1.99
N ILE A 175 -8.31 -3.12 2.70
CA ILE A 175 -9.12 -4.14 3.38
C ILE A 175 -9.91 -3.51 4.52
N MET A 176 -9.26 -2.70 5.36
CA MET A 176 -9.91 -2.01 6.48
C MET A 176 -10.99 -1.03 6.01
N LEU A 177 -10.72 -0.25 4.96
CA LEU A 177 -11.70 0.64 4.34
C LEU A 177 -12.91 -0.15 3.82
N TRP A 178 -12.67 -1.27 3.15
CA TRP A 178 -13.74 -2.15 2.67
C TRP A 178 -14.59 -2.71 3.82
N LEU A 179 -13.96 -3.23 4.88
CA LEU A 179 -14.65 -3.73 6.07
C LEU A 179 -15.51 -2.65 6.71
N MET A 180 -14.97 -1.44 6.83
CA MET A 180 -15.68 -0.30 7.40
C MET A 180 -16.91 0.11 6.58
N PHE A 181 -16.84 0.02 5.25
CA PHE A 181 -17.95 0.33 4.36
C PHE A 181 -19.01 -0.78 4.26
N ASN A 182 -18.66 -2.03 4.55
CA ASN A 182 -19.50 -3.19 4.28
C ASN A 182 -19.83 -4.03 5.52
N LYS A 183 -19.99 -3.37 6.67
CA LYS A 183 -20.30 -3.99 7.98
C LYS A 183 -21.41 -5.05 7.92
N ARG A 184 -22.49 -4.80 7.16
CA ARG A 184 -23.61 -5.76 7.00
C ARG A 184 -23.22 -7.04 6.27
N PHE A 185 -22.43 -6.91 5.20
CA PHE A 185 -21.92 -8.05 4.44
C PHE A 185 -20.89 -8.84 5.25
N VAL A 186 -20.01 -8.13 5.97
CA VAL A 186 -19.02 -8.72 6.88
C VAL A 186 -19.70 -9.51 8.00
N ALA A 187 -20.78 -8.98 8.58
CA ALA A 187 -21.56 -9.70 9.59
C ALA A 187 -22.18 -11.00 9.03
N ALA A 188 -22.66 -10.98 7.79
CA ALA A 188 -23.17 -12.18 7.12
C ALA A 188 -22.06 -13.21 6.84
N LEU A 189 -20.87 -12.75 6.44
CA LEU A 189 -19.70 -13.60 6.23
C LEU A 189 -19.23 -14.27 7.52
N TRP A 190 -19.17 -13.50 8.62
CA TRP A 190 -18.83 -13.99 9.95
C TRP A 190 -19.86 -14.98 10.48
N LEU A 191 -21.14 -14.74 10.23
CA LEU A 191 -22.20 -15.67 10.62
C LEU A 191 -22.09 -17.00 9.88
N GLU A 192 -21.80 -16.98 8.57
CA GLU A 192 -21.56 -18.21 7.81
C GLU A 192 -20.32 -18.96 8.31
N ALA A 193 -19.20 -18.26 8.56
CA ALA A 193 -17.99 -18.86 9.10
C ALA A 193 -18.23 -19.51 10.49
N ALA A 194 -18.91 -18.81 11.39
CA ALA A 194 -19.25 -19.34 12.71
C ALA A 194 -20.21 -20.54 12.62
N LEU A 195 -21.13 -20.55 11.65
CA LEU A 195 -22.06 -21.65 11.43
C LEU A 195 -21.39 -22.87 10.78
N ASP A 196 -20.31 -22.71 10.02
CA ASP A 196 -19.53 -23.81 9.44
C ASP A 196 -18.56 -24.44 10.47
N GLU A 197 -18.11 -23.69 11.49
CA GLU A 197 -17.27 -24.24 12.59
C GLU A 197 -18.06 -25.14 13.56
N VAL A 198 -19.33 -24.84 13.81
CA VAL A 198 -20.21 -25.61 14.72
C VAL A 198 -20.46 -27.07 14.28
N PRO A 199 -20.71 -27.41 12.99
CA PRO A 199 -20.89 -28.79 12.56
C PRO A 199 -19.61 -29.61 12.66
N GLU A 200 -18.42 -29.05 12.42
CA GLU A 200 -17.16 -29.79 12.63
C GLU A 200 -16.93 -30.12 14.11
N GLN A 201 -17.22 -29.20 15.02
CA GLN A 201 -17.14 -29.46 16.47
C GLN A 201 -18.13 -30.54 16.94
N ARG A 202 -19.36 -30.58 16.39
CA ARG A 202 -20.31 -31.67 16.70
C ARG A 202 -19.87 -33.02 16.16
N VAL A 203 -19.27 -33.06 14.97
CA VAL A 203 -18.77 -34.30 14.35
C VAL A 203 -17.53 -34.83 15.08
N GLN A 204 -16.63 -33.94 15.54
CA GLN A 204 -15.51 -34.33 16.39
C GLN A 204 -15.95 -34.80 17.78
N ALA A 205 -16.95 -34.15 18.39
CA ALA A 205 -17.48 -34.57 19.69
C ALA A 205 -18.16 -35.96 19.63
N SER A 206 -18.91 -36.26 18.57
CA SER A 206 -19.57 -37.57 18.41
C SER A 206 -18.62 -38.71 18.04
N THR A 207 -17.52 -38.43 17.35
CA THR A 207 -16.48 -39.43 17.02
C THR A 207 -15.55 -39.77 18.19
N VAL A 208 -15.40 -38.87 19.15
CA VAL A 208 -14.67 -39.14 20.41
C VAL A 208 -15.52 -40.00 21.36
N ASP A 209 -16.83 -39.77 21.42
CA ASP A 209 -17.73 -40.52 22.31
C ASP A 209 -17.95 -41.97 21.83
N GLY A 210 -18.07 -42.18 20.52
CA GLY A 210 -18.20 -43.54 19.93
C GLY A 210 -16.91 -44.37 19.90
N ARG A 211 -15.77 -43.83 20.33
CA ARG A 211 -14.49 -44.57 20.46
C ARG A 211 -14.23 -45.09 21.87
N ASN A 212 -15.01 -44.63 22.85
CA ASN A 212 -14.90 -45.01 24.27
C ASN A 212 -16.01 -45.97 24.73
N SER A 213 -16.80 -46.50 23.78
CA SER A 213 -17.83 -47.53 23.98
C SER A 213 -17.48 -48.79 23.19
#